data_AF-K6HDW8-F1
#
_entry.id   AF-K6HDW8-F1
#
_cell.length_a   1.000
_cell.length_b   1.000
_cell.length_c   1.000
_cell.angle_alpha   90.00
_cell.angle_beta   90.00
_cell.angle_gamma   90.00
#
_symmetry.space_group_name_H-M   'P 1'
#
loop_
_entity.id
_entity.type
_entity.pdbx_description
1 polymer ?
#
loop_
_entity_poly.entity_id
_entity_poly.type
_entity_poly.pdbx_seq_one_letter_code
_entity_poly.pdbx_strand_id
1 'polypeptide(L)'
;MKKYLTYQDESSNKFWSIDVSESTFTVTFGKVGSSGQSSVKTFHDEQECLKEAEKLLREKLKKGYVEAEWPEQKAEAVLKFLSDSFHRFLKTKVKDFEESKYAKAFQKINWEKEADQVFQSVCSYWVKLAKKNPGPIGIFDIRWDDSATQYSIEFDYDTESNDPKNAMEEGCVDNEPVIDFSDLIRKDLKEEPEGIWETMGEDYTVLQNILCRMSTEVILHSLKEDVFLQIQKQTPYYLMFAYYHDDEESTVIFDSSGKIQNSLYPELEKKSINLNKLYDSEDQSIYVDDRKLEEIPDEIGNYRDLETLSLYTNASKLPNTIGTLKNLSDLTIYSKKLAEFPIEICKLINLKYLYIRTEKIDKLPEDIGNLVSLNHLDLCGNKLKDLPKSIQKLTLLKQLNLGENKFETIPTALFGMNSIEELDIRNNPFKNLDGIGNMAGLKNVQLYSVGIQELTPEIGQLKNCRYLYLTEANIEEIPKEIGDMDSMYSLTISKTKLRSLPDTIGKLKNCKWLGIEHNQIEFLPETIGSMESLEQLSTGYNKLTDLPESIYQLKKLKEIGLWGNSFSPDQKAKILSRLKESIPGIKISIEK
;
A
#
# COMPACT_ATOMS: atom_id res chain seq x y z
N MET A 1 27.28 2.89 48.75
CA MET A 1 26.59 2.25 49.91
C MET A 1 25.21 2.89 50.06
N LYS A 2 24.13 2.11 50.14
CA LYS A 2 22.76 2.65 50.24
C LYS A 2 21.96 1.93 51.33
N LYS A 3 21.47 2.67 52.34
CA LYS A 3 20.75 2.10 53.50
C LYS A 3 19.55 2.96 53.90
N TYR A 4 18.42 2.31 54.21
CA TYR A 4 17.20 2.91 54.72
C TYR A 4 16.85 2.31 56.09
N LEU A 5 16.44 3.18 57.00
CA LEU A 5 16.18 2.84 58.38
C LEU A 5 14.84 3.46 58.82
N THR A 6 14.02 2.71 59.54
CA THR A 6 12.85 3.22 60.25
C THR A 6 13.05 3.14 61.75
N TYR A 7 12.42 4.04 62.50
CA TYR A 7 12.51 4.01 63.96
C TYR A 7 11.59 2.93 64.53
N GLN A 8 12.05 2.16 65.52
CA GLN A 8 11.38 0.96 66.05
C GLN A 8 9.99 1.23 66.65
N ASP A 9 9.70 2.47 67.04
CA ASP A 9 8.37 2.89 67.46
C ASP A 9 7.53 3.33 66.24
N GLU A 10 6.60 2.45 65.83
CA GLU A 10 5.68 2.64 64.70
C GLU A 10 4.84 3.93 64.81
N SER A 11 4.60 4.44 66.03
CA SER A 11 3.83 5.68 66.21
C SER A 11 4.62 6.94 65.81
N SER A 12 5.95 6.85 65.78
CA SER A 12 6.82 8.00 65.51
C SER A 12 6.94 8.32 64.01
N ASN A 13 6.72 7.32 63.14
CA ASN A 13 6.85 7.40 61.69
C ASN A 13 8.14 8.09 61.24
N LYS A 14 9.28 7.87 61.88
CA LYS A 14 10.56 8.49 61.49
C LYS A 14 11.36 7.59 60.57
N PHE A 15 11.95 8.17 59.53
CA PHE A 15 12.95 7.49 58.69
C PHE A 15 14.29 8.21 58.69
N TRP A 16 15.32 7.45 58.38
CA TRP A 16 16.66 7.94 58.10
C TRP A 16 17.26 7.12 56.96
N SER A 17 17.96 7.74 56.03
CA SER A 17 18.64 7.05 54.95
C SER A 17 19.99 7.67 54.65
N ILE A 18 20.88 6.87 54.09
CA ILE A 18 22.18 7.31 53.59
C ILE A 18 22.44 6.69 52.23
N ASP A 19 22.89 7.52 51.30
CA ASP A 19 23.32 7.13 49.96
C ASP A 19 24.74 7.68 49.73
N VAL A 20 25.69 6.79 49.47
CA VAL A 20 27.12 7.08 49.29
C VAL A 20 27.47 6.84 47.82
N SER A 21 27.96 7.90 47.17
CA SER A 21 28.41 7.93 45.78
C SER A 21 29.78 8.61 45.73
N GLU A 22 30.80 7.84 45.32
CA GLU A 22 32.20 8.29 45.28
C GLU A 22 32.65 8.88 46.63
N SER A 23 33.27 10.07 46.62
CA SER A 23 33.72 10.80 47.80
C SER A 23 32.61 11.59 48.51
N THR A 24 31.34 11.36 48.18
CA THR A 24 30.20 12.10 48.73
C THR A 24 29.16 11.16 49.35
N PHE A 25 28.55 11.58 50.46
CA PHE A 25 27.31 10.93 50.91
C PHE A 25 26.21 11.95 51.14
N THR A 26 24.97 11.51 50.90
CA THR A 26 23.74 12.23 51.23
C THR A 26 23.00 11.48 52.31
N VAL A 27 22.70 12.19 53.40
CA VAL A 27 21.86 11.69 54.49
C VAL A 27 20.52 12.38 54.43
N THR A 28 19.44 11.61 54.42
CA THR A 28 18.06 12.12 54.46
C THR A 28 17.35 11.63 55.71
N PHE A 29 16.60 12.49 56.38
CA PHE A 29 15.82 12.09 57.56
C PHE A 29 14.52 12.87 57.66
N GLY A 30 13.48 12.26 58.19
CA GLY A 30 12.17 12.90 58.25
C GLY A 30 11.09 11.96 58.74
N LYS A 31 9.84 12.28 58.40
CA LYS A 31 8.72 11.36 58.62
C LYS A 31 8.47 10.49 57.39
N VAL A 32 8.17 9.21 57.59
CA VAL A 32 7.84 8.25 56.52
C VAL A 32 6.69 8.83 55.69
N GLY A 33 6.88 8.92 54.36
CA GLY A 33 5.93 9.54 53.43
C GLY A 33 6.07 11.06 53.24
N SER A 34 7.06 11.71 53.86
CA SER A 34 7.45 13.10 53.56
C SER A 34 8.75 13.17 52.76
N SER A 35 9.03 14.29 52.11
CA SER A 35 10.29 14.52 51.37
C SER A 35 11.55 14.50 52.25
N GLY A 36 11.38 14.60 53.58
CA GLY A 36 12.49 14.63 54.53
C GLY A 36 13.38 15.86 54.39
N GLN A 37 14.39 15.97 55.25
CA GLN A 37 15.47 16.92 55.15
C GLN A 37 16.74 16.17 54.76
N SER A 38 17.43 16.68 53.75
CA SER A 38 18.66 16.09 53.23
C SER A 38 19.86 16.96 53.56
N SER A 39 20.97 16.32 53.92
CA SER A 39 22.27 16.96 54.09
C SER A 39 23.32 16.18 53.31
N VAL A 40 24.10 16.88 52.50
CA VAL A 40 25.17 16.31 51.68
C VAL A 40 26.51 16.63 52.33
N LYS A 41 27.44 15.68 52.33
CA LYS A 41 28.81 15.88 52.81
C LYS A 41 29.82 15.24 51.85
N THR A 42 30.84 16.01 51.48
CA THR A 42 31.92 15.60 50.58
C THR A 42 33.22 15.42 51.36
N PHE A 43 34.01 14.42 50.97
CA PHE A 43 35.27 14.01 51.58
C PHE A 43 36.40 14.05 50.54
N HIS A 44 37.65 13.93 51.00
CA HIS A 44 38.82 13.98 50.11
C HIS A 44 38.98 12.70 49.28
N ASP A 45 38.54 11.56 49.82
CA ASP A 45 38.58 10.28 49.14
C ASP A 45 37.38 9.39 49.53
N GLU A 46 37.15 8.36 48.71
CA GLU A 46 36.03 7.41 48.86
C GLU A 46 36.14 6.55 50.14
N GLN A 47 37.36 6.21 50.58
CA GLN A 47 37.55 5.37 51.78
C GLN A 47 37.16 6.13 53.05
N GLU A 48 37.54 7.40 53.17
CA GLU A 48 37.13 8.27 54.27
C GLU A 48 35.61 8.46 54.29
N CYS A 49 35.01 8.69 53.12
CA CYS A 49 33.58 8.83 52.93
C CYS A 49 32.81 7.59 53.44
N LEU A 50 33.23 6.40 53.01
CA LEU A 50 32.60 5.13 53.39
C LEU A 50 32.73 4.87 54.91
N LYS A 51 33.90 5.17 55.48
CA LYS A 51 34.17 4.96 56.91
C LYS A 51 33.27 5.84 57.80
N GLU A 52 33.08 7.11 57.44
CA GLU A 52 32.16 7.99 58.19
C GLU A 52 30.68 7.64 57.93
N ALA A 53 30.32 7.18 56.73
CA ALA A 53 28.97 6.69 56.45
C ALA A 53 28.60 5.45 57.30
N GLU A 54 29.51 4.48 57.43
CA GLU A 54 29.30 3.30 58.29
C GLU A 54 29.17 3.67 59.77
N LYS A 55 29.94 4.65 60.23
CA LYS A 55 29.86 5.14 61.62
C LYS A 55 28.50 5.75 61.91
N LEU A 56 27.99 6.61 61.01
CA LEU A 56 26.64 7.18 61.13
C LEU A 56 25.55 6.11 61.14
N LEU A 57 25.66 5.10 60.28
CA LEU A 57 24.75 3.96 60.26
C LEU A 57 24.73 3.25 61.63
N ARG A 58 25.90 2.93 62.18
CA ARG A 58 26.03 2.27 63.50
C ARG A 58 25.45 3.13 64.63
N GLU A 59 25.61 4.45 64.58
CA GLU A 59 25.01 5.36 65.56
C GLU A 59 23.48 5.36 65.49
N LYS A 60 22.90 5.28 64.29
CA LYS A 60 21.45 5.24 64.12
C LYS A 60 20.87 3.92 64.60
N LEU A 61 21.49 2.79 64.26
CA LEU A 61 21.09 1.48 64.77
C LEU A 61 21.08 1.44 66.31
N LYS A 62 22.09 2.03 66.97
CA LYS A 62 22.11 2.16 68.45
C LYS A 62 21.02 3.06 69.03
N LYS A 63 20.49 4.00 68.24
CA LYS A 63 19.43 4.93 68.65
C LYS A 63 18.02 4.34 68.47
N GLY A 64 17.88 3.06 68.15
CA GLY A 64 16.58 2.41 67.98
C GLY A 64 16.01 2.50 66.57
N TYR A 65 16.86 2.77 65.57
CA TYR A 65 16.51 2.57 64.18
C TYR A 65 16.78 1.12 63.77
N VAL A 66 15.96 0.57 62.88
CA VAL A 66 16.11 -0.77 62.31
C VAL A 66 16.19 -0.68 60.79
N GLU A 67 16.96 -1.57 60.16
CA GLU A 67 17.02 -1.66 58.70
C GLU A 67 15.64 -2.02 58.16
N ALA A 68 15.19 -1.24 57.19
CA ALA A 68 13.93 -1.43 56.50
C ALA A 68 14.19 -1.39 55.00
N GLU A 69 13.31 -2.03 54.24
CA GLU A 69 13.33 -1.91 52.79
C GLU A 69 13.03 -0.45 52.41
N TRP A 70 13.72 0.03 51.38
CA TRP A 70 13.42 1.35 50.82
C TRP A 70 11.95 1.33 50.42
N PRO A 71 11.12 2.30 50.84
CA PRO A 71 9.74 2.34 50.39
C PRO A 71 9.78 2.37 48.87
N GLU A 72 9.19 1.36 48.22
CA GLU A 72 8.97 1.38 46.78
C GLU A 72 8.36 2.74 46.48
N GLN A 73 9.09 3.56 45.72
CA GLN A 73 8.53 4.76 45.16
C GLN A 73 7.25 4.30 44.48
N LYS A 74 6.08 4.80 44.92
CA LYS A 74 4.90 4.79 44.07
C LYS A 74 5.40 5.25 42.73
N ALA A 75 5.35 4.34 41.74
CA ALA A 75 5.96 4.54 40.44
C ALA A 75 5.80 5.99 40.05
N GLU A 76 6.93 6.71 39.93
CA GLU A 76 6.92 7.98 39.24
C GLU A 76 6.14 7.73 37.95
N ALA A 77 5.14 8.58 37.70
CA ALA A 77 4.33 8.44 36.51
C ALA A 77 5.31 8.41 35.34
N VAL A 78 5.50 7.23 34.75
CA VAL A 78 6.45 7.04 33.66
C VAL A 78 6.00 8.00 32.57
N LEU A 79 6.83 9.01 32.29
CA LEU A 79 6.57 9.98 31.25
C LEU A 79 6.41 9.18 29.96
N LYS A 80 5.23 9.24 29.36
CA LYS A 80 4.94 8.51 28.14
C LYS A 80 5.53 9.29 26.97
N PHE A 81 6.80 9.04 26.66
CA PHE A 81 7.50 9.64 25.54
C PHE A 81 7.14 8.97 24.21
N LEU A 82 6.74 7.69 24.26
CA LEU A 82 6.50 6.90 23.08
C LEU A 82 5.03 6.93 22.66
N SER A 83 4.80 7.16 21.37
CA SER A 83 3.46 7.20 20.82
C SER A 83 2.85 5.80 20.60
N ASP A 84 1.52 5.73 20.50
CA ASP A 84 0.84 4.51 20.06
C ASP A 84 1.22 4.12 18.61
N SER A 85 1.79 5.06 17.84
CA SER A 85 2.39 4.78 16.54
C SER A 85 3.70 4.02 16.68
N PHE A 86 4.59 4.46 17.59
CA PHE A 86 5.83 3.76 17.90
C PHE A 86 5.57 2.32 18.32
N HIS A 87 4.64 2.07 19.24
CA HIS A 87 4.35 0.69 19.68
C HIS A 87 3.81 -0.21 18.56
N ARG A 88 3.05 0.34 17.61
CA ARG A 88 2.61 -0.41 16.41
C ARG A 88 3.78 -0.68 15.48
N PHE A 89 4.65 0.29 15.26
CA PHE A 89 5.88 0.15 14.49
C PHE A 89 6.79 -0.92 15.09
N LEU A 90 7.07 -0.85 16.39
CA LEU A 90 7.84 -1.85 17.14
C LEU A 90 7.27 -3.25 16.97
N LYS A 91 5.94 -3.42 17.13
CA LYS A 91 5.29 -4.73 16.97
C LYS A 91 5.47 -5.32 15.56
N THR A 92 5.56 -4.47 14.54
CA THR A 92 5.84 -4.88 13.17
C THR A 92 7.31 -5.23 13.02
N LYS A 93 8.23 -4.32 13.37
CA LYS A 93 9.67 -4.49 13.20
C LYS A 93 10.27 -5.63 14.01
N VAL A 94 9.73 -5.94 15.17
CA VAL A 94 10.12 -7.13 15.96
C VAL A 94 9.94 -8.45 15.17
N LYS A 95 9.08 -8.48 14.15
CA LYS A 95 8.90 -9.66 13.29
C LYS A 95 9.92 -9.75 12.15
N ASP A 96 10.64 -8.67 11.88
CA ASP A 96 11.59 -8.58 10.78
C ASP A 96 12.97 -9.16 11.18
N PHE A 97 13.20 -9.43 12.48
CA PHE A 97 14.40 -10.12 12.95
C PHE A 97 14.44 -11.58 12.44
N GLU A 98 15.52 -11.96 11.79
CA GLU A 98 15.85 -13.31 11.36
C GLU A 98 16.11 -14.23 12.56
N GLU A 99 16.90 -13.77 13.54
CA GLU A 99 17.15 -14.53 14.76
C GLU A 99 16.07 -14.29 15.82
N SER A 100 15.30 -15.36 16.09
CA SER A 100 14.23 -15.35 17.09
C SER A 100 14.68 -14.91 18.50
N LYS A 101 15.97 -15.04 18.84
CA LYS A 101 16.48 -14.63 20.16
C LYS A 101 16.39 -13.11 20.35
N TYR A 102 16.68 -12.31 19.32
CA TYR A 102 16.61 -10.85 19.38
C TYR A 102 15.16 -10.36 19.40
N ALA A 103 14.29 -10.92 18.56
CA ALA A 103 12.86 -10.62 18.60
C ALA A 103 12.25 -10.83 20.00
N LYS A 104 12.62 -11.94 20.68
CA LYS A 104 12.17 -12.25 22.04
C LYS A 104 12.77 -11.32 23.09
N ALA A 105 14.01 -10.87 22.90
CA ALA A 105 14.64 -9.90 23.78
C ALA A 105 13.90 -8.55 23.69
N PHE A 106 13.70 -8.03 22.48
CA PHE A 106 13.01 -6.76 22.23
C PHE A 106 11.57 -6.70 22.75
N GLN A 107 10.85 -7.83 22.74
CA GLN A 107 9.50 -7.91 23.32
C GLN A 107 9.47 -7.74 24.84
N LYS A 108 10.59 -7.97 25.51
CA LYS A 108 10.70 -7.89 26.98
C LYS A 108 11.28 -6.57 27.47
N ILE A 109 11.90 -5.80 26.57
CA ILE A 109 12.45 -4.48 26.90
C ILE A 109 11.32 -3.56 27.38
N ASN A 110 11.59 -2.85 28.48
CA ASN A 110 10.71 -1.79 28.92
C ASN A 110 11.04 -0.50 28.15
N TRP A 111 10.41 -0.34 27.00
CA TRP A 111 10.68 0.75 26.07
C TRP A 111 10.48 2.15 26.66
N GLU A 112 9.56 2.33 27.60
CA GLU A 112 9.39 3.64 28.24
C GLU A 112 10.56 3.98 29.18
N LYS A 113 11.15 2.96 29.82
CA LYS A 113 12.34 3.13 30.65
C LYS A 113 13.58 3.44 29.79
N GLU A 114 13.70 2.79 28.64
CA GLU A 114 14.77 3.10 27.68
C GLU A 114 14.59 4.50 27.09
N ALA A 115 13.36 4.89 26.77
CA ALA A 115 13.04 6.24 26.31
C ALA A 115 13.39 7.31 27.36
N ASP A 116 13.11 7.06 28.64
CA ASP A 116 13.51 7.96 29.73
C ASP A 116 15.03 8.10 29.84
N GLN A 117 15.79 6.99 29.75
CA GLN A 117 17.26 7.05 29.74
C GLN A 117 17.79 7.91 28.59
N VAL A 118 17.25 7.73 27.38
CA VAL A 118 17.60 8.56 26.23
C VAL A 118 17.27 10.03 26.50
N PHE A 119 16.10 10.32 27.06
CA PHE A 119 15.68 11.68 27.40
C PHE A 119 16.65 12.36 28.37
N GLN A 120 17.07 11.66 29.43
CA GLN A 120 18.02 12.17 30.41
C GLN A 120 19.40 12.44 29.81
N SER A 121 19.88 11.56 28.93
CA SER A 121 21.17 11.74 28.24
C SER A 121 21.16 12.97 27.33
N VAL A 122 20.08 13.12 26.55
CA VAL A 122 19.89 14.28 25.65
C VAL A 122 19.76 15.59 26.45
N CYS A 123 18.98 15.60 27.54
CA CYS A 123 18.88 16.79 28.40
C CYS A 123 20.22 17.15 29.06
N SER A 124 21.00 16.15 29.47
CA SER A 124 22.34 16.35 30.03
C SER A 124 23.28 16.97 29.01
N TYR A 125 23.19 16.55 27.75
CA TYR A 125 23.92 17.17 26.64
C TYR A 125 23.49 18.62 26.42
N TRP A 126 22.19 18.93 26.41
CA TRP A 126 21.71 20.33 26.33
C TRP A 126 22.29 21.22 27.42
N VAL A 127 22.38 20.71 28.66
CA VAL A 127 23.00 21.43 29.79
C VAL A 127 24.50 21.67 29.58
N LYS A 128 25.23 20.67 29.07
CA LYS A 128 26.66 20.81 28.75
C LYS A 128 26.88 21.86 27.65
N LEU A 129 26.13 21.74 26.57
CA LEU A 129 26.20 22.61 25.41
C LEU A 129 25.91 24.07 25.77
N ALA A 130 24.88 24.33 26.57
CA ALA A 130 24.56 25.67 27.08
C ALA A 130 25.71 26.30 27.89
N LYS A 131 26.55 25.48 28.54
CA LYS A 131 27.71 25.94 29.32
C LYS A 131 28.99 26.12 28.49
N LYS A 132 29.16 25.38 27.39
CA LYS A 132 30.36 25.39 26.53
C LYS A 132 30.54 26.74 25.78
N ASN A 133 29.48 27.54 25.71
CA ASN A 133 29.37 28.87 25.08
C ASN A 133 29.96 28.97 23.64
N PRO A 134 29.34 28.30 22.65
CA PRO A 134 29.83 28.23 21.26
C PRO A 134 29.35 29.36 20.32
N GLY A 135 28.54 30.32 20.78
CA GLY A 135 27.81 31.24 19.89
C GLY A 135 26.46 30.65 19.43
N PRO A 136 25.67 31.36 18.59
CA PRO A 136 24.37 30.87 18.16
C PRO A 136 24.52 29.65 17.24
N ILE A 137 23.80 28.57 17.55
CA ILE A 137 23.88 27.31 16.80
C ILE A 137 22.92 27.36 15.61
N GLY A 138 23.41 27.00 14.41
CA GLY A 138 22.63 27.00 13.17
C GLY A 138 21.97 25.66 12.86
N ILE A 139 22.75 24.58 12.97
CA ILE A 139 22.36 23.22 12.56
C ILE A 139 22.68 22.24 13.68
N PHE A 140 21.77 21.32 13.96
CA PHE A 140 22.02 20.12 14.77
C PHE A 140 21.88 18.88 13.88
N ASP A 141 22.97 18.14 13.68
CA ASP A 141 22.98 16.86 12.99
C ASP A 141 22.99 15.72 14.00
N ILE A 142 21.95 14.88 13.94
CA ILE A 142 21.76 13.74 14.82
C ILE A 142 21.95 12.49 13.98
N ARG A 143 23.04 11.76 14.25
CA ARG A 143 23.53 10.69 13.38
C ARG A 143 23.89 9.43 14.15
N TRP A 144 23.68 8.29 13.50
CA TRP A 144 24.25 7.01 13.93
C TRP A 144 25.69 6.93 13.41
N ASP A 145 26.66 6.78 14.32
CA ASP A 145 28.09 6.76 13.99
C ASP A 145 28.51 5.48 13.25
N ASP A 146 29.30 5.65 12.19
CA ASP A 146 29.84 4.58 11.34
C ASP A 146 31.26 4.12 11.73
N SER A 147 31.97 4.81 12.63
CA SER A 147 33.43 4.65 12.73
C SER A 147 34.03 4.38 14.11
N ALA A 148 33.33 4.58 15.24
CA ALA A 148 33.92 4.32 16.56
C ALA A 148 33.10 3.39 17.47
N THR A 149 31.77 3.49 17.46
CA THR A 149 30.93 2.67 18.35
C THR A 149 29.91 1.80 17.63
N GLN A 150 29.33 2.20 16.49
CA GLN A 150 28.27 1.42 15.81
C GLN A 150 27.05 1.10 16.72
N TYR A 151 26.81 1.83 17.80
CA TYR A 151 25.63 1.63 18.66
C TYR A 151 25.26 2.88 19.45
N SER A 152 25.70 4.04 18.99
CA SER A 152 25.44 5.31 19.64
C SER A 152 24.80 6.28 18.66
N ILE A 153 24.18 7.32 19.21
CA ILE A 153 23.74 8.48 18.43
C ILE A 153 24.59 9.67 18.88
N GLU A 154 25.19 10.31 17.90
CA GLU A 154 26.04 11.48 18.08
C GLU A 154 25.29 12.74 17.66
N PHE A 155 25.54 13.82 18.39
CA PHE A 155 25.03 15.14 18.03
C PHE A 155 26.20 15.99 17.58
N ASP A 156 26.09 16.49 16.36
CA ASP A 156 27.04 17.42 15.77
C ASP A 156 26.34 18.76 15.50
N TYR A 157 27.10 19.85 15.52
CA TYR A 157 26.54 21.18 15.31
C TYR A 157 27.48 22.14 14.57
N ASP A 158 26.90 22.97 13.72
CA ASP A 158 27.61 24.04 12.99
C ASP A 158 27.27 25.43 13.57
N THR A 159 28.30 26.27 13.68
CA THR A 159 28.23 27.66 14.14
C THR A 159 28.60 28.68 13.05
N GLU A 160 29.11 28.24 11.88
CA GLU A 160 29.69 29.12 10.86
C GLU A 160 28.84 29.22 9.58
N SER A 161 28.51 28.11 8.92
CA SER A 161 27.93 28.14 7.56
C SER A 161 26.41 28.33 7.55
N ASN A 162 25.71 27.75 8.55
CA ASN A 162 24.25 27.63 8.62
C ASN A 162 23.61 27.13 7.31
N ASP A 163 24.36 26.32 6.56
CA ASP A 163 23.96 25.69 5.31
C ASP A 163 23.87 24.17 5.51
N PRO A 164 22.66 23.59 5.61
CA PRO A 164 22.51 22.17 5.85
C PRO A 164 23.12 21.24 4.79
N LYS A 165 23.48 21.74 3.61
CA LYS A 165 24.21 20.98 2.59
C LYS A 165 25.67 20.80 2.96
N ASN A 166 26.30 21.85 3.50
CA ASN A 166 27.69 21.78 3.95
C ASN A 166 27.81 20.88 5.19
N ALA A 167 26.83 20.95 6.10
CA ALA A 167 26.75 20.03 7.24
C ALA A 167 26.70 18.55 6.81
N MET A 168 25.99 18.25 5.71
CA MET A 168 25.86 16.89 5.17
C MET A 168 27.09 16.43 4.36
N GLU A 169 27.77 17.34 3.64
CA GLU A 169 28.89 17.01 2.75
C GLU A 169 30.26 17.06 3.44
N GLU A 170 30.47 18.00 4.37
CA GLU A 170 31.79 18.27 4.97
C GLU A 170 31.89 17.79 6.43
N GLY A 171 30.76 17.45 7.07
CA GLY A 171 30.67 17.16 8.50
C GLY A 171 30.80 18.43 9.37
N CYS A 172 30.13 18.50 10.52
CA CYS A 172 30.30 19.63 11.44
C CYS A 172 31.41 19.36 12.48
N VAL A 173 31.62 20.32 13.38
CA VAL A 173 32.92 20.59 14.02
C VAL A 173 33.13 19.82 15.35
N ASP A 174 32.13 19.11 15.90
CA ASP A 174 32.25 18.43 17.20
C ASP A 174 31.39 17.15 17.28
N ASN A 175 32.03 15.98 17.18
CA ASN A 175 31.38 14.67 17.38
C ASN A 175 31.41 14.27 18.86
N GLU A 176 30.28 14.38 19.57
CA GLU A 176 30.13 13.81 20.92
C GLU A 176 29.02 12.75 20.91
N PRO A 177 29.29 11.50 21.36
CA PRO A 177 28.23 10.50 21.55
C PRO A 177 27.31 10.95 22.68
N VAL A 178 26.04 11.17 22.34
CA VAL A 178 25.00 11.67 23.25
C VAL A 178 24.15 10.55 23.79
N ILE A 179 23.84 9.56 22.96
CA ILE A 179 23.04 8.39 23.34
C ILE A 179 23.91 7.16 23.20
N ASP A 180 24.00 6.35 24.26
CA ASP A 180 24.79 5.12 24.30
C ASP A 180 23.88 3.92 24.56
N PHE A 181 23.79 3.01 23.60
CA PHE A 181 22.99 1.77 23.72
C PHE A 181 23.80 0.57 24.22
N SER A 182 25.04 0.75 24.67
CA SER A 182 25.89 -0.32 25.20
C SER A 182 25.21 -1.16 26.27
N ASP A 183 24.50 -0.50 27.19
CA ASP A 183 23.85 -1.16 28.30
C ASP A 183 22.67 -2.03 27.84
N LEU A 184 21.88 -1.53 26.88
CA LEU A 184 20.78 -2.28 26.26
C LEU A 184 21.35 -3.50 25.52
N ILE A 185 22.43 -3.33 24.77
CA ILE A 185 23.09 -4.42 24.04
C ILE A 185 23.62 -5.49 25.01
N ARG A 186 24.40 -5.09 26.01
CA ARG A 186 25.00 -6.04 26.97
C ARG A 186 23.96 -6.73 27.85
N LYS A 187 22.95 -6.00 28.33
CA LYS A 187 21.99 -6.51 29.32
C LYS A 187 20.80 -7.19 28.68
N ASP A 188 20.20 -6.58 27.66
CA ASP A 188 18.95 -7.06 27.06
C ASP A 188 19.20 -7.99 25.87
N LEU A 189 20.19 -7.70 25.03
CA LEU A 189 20.54 -8.57 23.89
C LEU A 189 21.56 -9.65 24.27
N LYS A 190 22.33 -9.43 25.34
CA LYS A 190 23.41 -10.31 25.81
C LYS A 190 24.51 -10.49 24.77
N GLU A 191 24.78 -9.45 24.02
CA GLU A 191 25.86 -9.37 23.05
C GLU A 191 26.91 -8.35 23.50
N GLU A 192 28.09 -8.37 22.90
CA GLU A 192 29.08 -7.31 23.10
C GLU A 192 28.80 -6.14 22.15
N PRO A 193 28.82 -4.88 22.62
CA PRO A 193 28.60 -3.72 21.77
C PRO A 193 29.68 -3.57 20.70
N GLU A 194 30.93 -3.86 21.06
CA GLU A 194 32.06 -3.75 20.13
C GLU A 194 31.91 -4.76 18.97
N GLY A 195 31.72 -4.26 17.74
CA GLY A 195 31.55 -5.11 16.55
C GLY A 195 30.18 -5.79 16.45
N ILE A 196 29.15 -5.22 17.10
CA ILE A 196 27.80 -5.78 17.11
C ILE A 196 27.21 -6.02 15.71
N TRP A 197 27.56 -5.19 14.71
CA TRP A 197 27.17 -5.40 13.31
C TRP A 197 27.59 -6.78 12.80
N GLU A 198 28.84 -7.19 13.05
CA GLU A 198 29.36 -8.49 12.61
C GLU A 198 28.65 -9.66 13.31
N THR A 199 28.14 -9.42 14.52
CA THR A 199 27.46 -10.42 15.35
C THR A 199 25.99 -10.58 14.96
N MET A 200 25.31 -9.49 14.63
CA MET A 200 23.87 -9.47 14.33
C MET A 200 23.57 -9.54 12.83
N GLY A 201 24.49 -9.15 11.94
CA GLY A 201 24.25 -9.11 10.49
C GLY A 201 23.05 -8.23 10.14
N GLU A 202 22.16 -8.72 9.28
CA GLU A 202 20.94 -8.01 8.84
C GLU A 202 20.00 -7.62 10.00
N ASP A 203 20.05 -8.36 11.12
CA ASP A 203 19.26 -8.05 12.31
C ASP A 203 19.70 -6.76 13.00
N TYR A 204 20.96 -6.36 12.80
CA TYR A 204 21.45 -5.08 13.29
C TYR A 204 20.64 -3.92 12.66
N THR A 205 20.36 -3.99 11.36
CA THR A 205 19.58 -2.96 10.66
C THR A 205 18.17 -2.84 11.25
N VAL A 206 17.57 -3.94 11.69
CA VAL A 206 16.27 -3.92 12.39
C VAL A 206 16.39 -3.27 13.77
N LEU A 207 17.42 -3.61 14.55
CA LEU A 207 17.75 -2.96 15.84
C LEU A 207 17.94 -1.44 15.66
N GLN A 208 18.75 -1.04 14.70
CA GLN A 208 19.09 0.35 14.40
C GLN A 208 17.84 1.17 14.08
N ASN A 209 16.97 0.65 13.21
CA ASN A 209 15.70 1.28 12.85
C ASN A 209 14.78 1.52 14.06
N ILE A 210 14.72 0.56 14.98
CA ILE A 210 13.89 0.66 16.19
C ILE A 210 14.45 1.72 17.13
N LEU A 211 15.75 1.67 17.41
CA LEU A 211 16.41 2.61 18.32
C LEU A 211 16.43 4.04 17.75
N CYS A 212 16.64 4.19 16.45
CA CYS A 212 16.56 5.48 15.76
C CYS A 212 15.17 6.09 15.93
N ARG A 213 14.11 5.36 15.58
CA ARG A 213 12.73 5.87 15.69
C ARG A 213 12.35 6.25 17.12
N MET A 214 12.75 5.44 18.10
CA MET A 214 12.54 5.74 19.52
C MET A 214 13.23 7.06 19.89
N SER A 215 14.51 7.18 19.54
CA SER A 215 15.33 8.35 19.86
C SER A 215 14.78 9.61 19.22
N THR A 216 14.30 9.57 17.97
CA THR A 216 13.66 10.71 17.33
C THR A 216 12.45 11.21 18.10
N GLU A 217 11.53 10.31 18.52
CA GLU A 217 10.36 10.73 19.30
C GLU A 217 10.79 11.36 20.63
N VAL A 218 11.75 10.75 21.34
CA VAL A 218 12.27 11.25 22.61
C VAL A 218 12.97 12.61 22.47
N ILE A 219 13.81 12.78 21.46
CA ILE A 219 14.54 14.02 21.22
C ILE A 219 13.57 15.17 20.95
N LEU A 220 12.51 14.93 20.17
CA LEU A 220 11.46 15.93 19.92
C LEU A 220 10.72 16.36 21.20
N HIS A 221 10.59 15.46 22.18
CA HIS A 221 10.12 15.83 23.50
C HIS A 221 11.11 16.75 24.22
N SER A 222 12.41 16.43 24.17
CA SER A 222 13.46 17.24 24.83
C SER A 222 13.58 18.68 24.31
N LEU A 223 13.16 18.96 23.07
CA LEU A 223 13.19 20.31 22.50
C LEU A 223 12.25 21.29 23.22
N LYS A 224 11.32 20.79 24.03
CA LYS A 224 10.37 21.60 24.81
C LYS A 224 10.92 21.97 26.19
N GLU A 225 12.07 21.41 26.57
CA GLU A 225 12.67 21.63 27.87
C GLU A 225 13.34 23.01 27.95
N ASP A 226 13.21 23.67 29.11
CA ASP A 226 13.72 25.02 29.35
C ASP A 226 15.22 25.15 29.03
N VAL A 227 16.00 24.08 29.30
CA VAL A 227 17.44 24.04 29.04
C VAL A 227 17.77 24.16 27.55
N PHE A 228 16.97 23.54 26.68
CA PHE A 228 17.16 23.64 25.23
C PHE A 228 16.67 24.99 24.70
N LEU A 229 15.56 25.51 25.24
CA LEU A 229 15.01 26.80 24.84
C LEU A 229 15.97 27.97 25.14
N GLN A 230 16.81 27.84 26.17
CA GLN A 230 17.83 28.84 26.54
C GLN A 230 19.07 28.87 25.63
N ILE A 231 19.28 27.84 24.81
CA ILE A 231 20.38 27.80 23.84
C ILE A 231 20.12 28.83 22.73
N GLN A 232 21.11 29.68 22.47
CA GLN A 232 21.05 30.67 21.38
C GLN A 232 21.07 29.97 20.02
N LYS A 233 20.14 30.34 19.16
CA LYS A 233 19.94 29.73 17.84
C LYS A 233 20.14 30.79 16.75
N GLN A 234 20.71 30.39 15.60
CA GLN A 234 20.68 31.23 14.41
C GLN A 234 19.26 31.28 13.84
N THR A 235 19.00 32.21 12.93
CA THR A 235 17.72 32.29 12.23
C THR A 235 17.97 32.30 10.72
N PRO A 236 17.50 31.28 9.97
CA PRO A 236 16.77 30.09 10.43
C PRO A 236 17.65 29.13 11.26
N TYR A 237 17.01 28.26 12.05
CA TYR A 237 17.63 27.17 12.80
C TYR A 237 17.10 25.84 12.27
N TYR A 238 17.99 24.86 12.09
CA TYR A 238 17.67 23.54 11.56
C TYR A 238 18.06 22.44 12.53
N LEU A 239 17.16 21.48 12.73
CA LEU A 239 17.44 20.23 13.42
C LEU A 239 17.27 19.08 12.42
N MET A 240 18.35 18.36 12.16
CA MET A 240 18.46 17.30 11.17
C MET A 240 18.62 15.95 11.85
N PHE A 241 17.88 14.96 11.38
CA PHE A 241 18.13 13.55 11.69
C PHE A 241 18.61 12.88 10.42
N ALA A 242 19.89 12.52 10.38
CA ALA A 242 20.51 11.83 9.27
C ALA A 242 20.68 10.34 9.60
N TYR A 243 20.30 9.48 8.67
CA TYR A 243 20.56 8.04 8.75
C TYR A 243 21.31 7.62 7.50
N TYR A 244 22.56 7.20 7.67
CA TYR A 244 23.40 6.68 6.60
C TYR A 244 23.25 5.16 6.55
N HIS A 245 22.59 4.66 5.52
CA HIS A 245 22.64 3.25 5.14
C HIS A 245 22.64 3.16 3.62
N ASP A 246 23.44 2.23 3.06
CA ASP A 246 23.58 1.90 1.64
C ASP A 246 22.49 2.51 0.73
N ASP A 247 22.87 3.59 0.03
CA ASP A 247 22.14 4.28 -1.04
C ASP A 247 20.75 4.90 -0.76
N GLU A 248 20.25 4.95 0.49
CA GLU A 248 19.05 5.73 0.85
C GLU A 248 19.34 6.86 1.84
N GLU A 249 19.48 8.08 1.32
CA GLU A 249 19.53 9.31 2.10
C GLU A 249 18.18 9.55 2.79
N SER A 250 18.12 9.46 4.11
CA SER A 250 16.95 9.93 4.86
C SER A 250 17.33 11.10 5.76
N THR A 251 16.67 12.24 5.51
CA THR A 251 16.81 13.48 6.29
C THR A 251 15.43 13.93 6.76
N VAL A 252 15.27 14.13 8.08
CA VAL A 252 14.09 14.80 8.65
C VAL A 252 14.54 16.14 9.23
N ILE A 253 13.95 17.24 8.77
CA ILE A 253 14.30 18.61 9.20
C ILE A 253 13.18 19.22 10.05
N PHE A 254 13.52 19.73 11.24
CA PHE A 254 12.62 20.49 12.10
C PHE A 254 13.03 21.97 12.20
N ASP A 255 12.04 22.84 12.42
CA ASP A 255 12.26 24.24 12.79
C ASP A 255 12.35 24.47 14.31
N SER A 256 12.60 25.72 14.69
CA SER A 256 12.61 26.21 16.08
C SER A 256 11.33 25.95 16.89
N SER A 257 10.23 25.52 16.26
CA SER A 257 8.97 25.15 16.93
C SER A 257 8.79 23.63 17.09
N GLY A 258 9.76 22.83 16.66
CA GLY A 258 9.68 21.37 16.65
C GLY A 258 8.72 20.83 15.57
N LYS A 259 8.36 21.66 14.58
CA LYS A 259 7.57 21.22 13.44
C LYS A 259 8.49 20.78 12.31
N ILE A 260 8.14 19.66 11.69
CA ILE A 260 8.77 19.22 10.44
C ILE A 260 8.54 20.35 9.42
N GLN A 261 9.63 20.89 8.90
CA GLN A 261 9.57 21.76 7.73
C GLN A 261 9.73 20.89 6.48
N ASN A 262 9.06 21.24 5.39
CA ASN A 262 9.34 20.62 4.08
C ASN A 262 10.86 20.68 3.82
N SER A 263 11.40 19.63 3.21
CA SER A 263 12.85 19.49 3.00
C SER A 263 13.41 20.76 2.36
N LEU A 264 14.35 21.40 3.04
CA LEU A 264 14.95 22.67 2.62
C LEU A 264 15.86 22.56 1.39
N TYR A 265 15.96 21.36 0.79
CA TYR A 265 16.59 21.11 -0.49
C TYR A 265 15.60 20.49 -1.48
N PRO A 266 14.89 21.31 -2.27
CA PRO A 266 13.98 20.83 -3.33
C PRO A 266 14.71 20.03 -4.43
N GLU A 267 16.03 20.14 -4.50
CA GLU A 267 16.90 19.43 -5.44
C GLU A 267 17.20 18.00 -4.98
N LEU A 268 17.02 17.71 -3.68
CA LEU A 268 17.13 16.39 -3.04
C LEU A 268 15.75 15.77 -2.75
N GLU A 269 14.66 16.54 -2.81
CA GLU A 269 13.31 16.00 -2.86
C GLU A 269 13.10 15.22 -4.17
N LYS A 270 13.05 13.89 -4.09
CA LYS A 270 12.24 13.11 -5.03
C LYS A 270 10.87 13.76 -5.09
N LYS A 271 10.58 14.48 -6.17
CA LYS A 271 9.31 15.16 -6.51
C LYS A 271 8.15 14.81 -5.56
N SER A 272 8.00 15.53 -4.46
CA SER A 272 6.86 15.31 -3.57
C SER A 272 5.65 16.01 -4.17
N ILE A 273 4.52 15.31 -4.20
CA ILE A 273 3.25 15.85 -4.69
C ILE A 273 2.53 16.58 -3.56
N ASN A 274 2.10 17.83 -3.78
CA ASN A 274 1.34 18.56 -2.78
C ASN A 274 -0.15 18.16 -2.83
N LEU A 275 -0.51 17.16 -2.03
CA LEU A 275 -1.87 16.62 -1.98
C LEU A 275 -2.92 17.67 -1.57
N ASN A 276 -2.58 18.66 -0.75
CA ASN A 276 -3.53 19.72 -0.35
C ASN A 276 -3.98 20.59 -1.52
N LYS A 277 -3.17 20.70 -2.58
CA LYS A 277 -3.55 21.42 -3.80
C LYS A 277 -4.40 20.58 -4.76
N LEU A 278 -4.40 19.27 -4.58
CA LEU A 278 -5.07 18.31 -5.46
C LEU A 278 -6.34 17.73 -4.86
N TYR A 279 -6.50 17.87 -3.55
CA TYR A 279 -7.70 17.50 -2.84
C TYR A 279 -8.84 18.48 -3.16
N ASP A 280 -9.86 17.95 -3.81
CA ASP A 280 -11.14 18.62 -4.00
C ASP A 280 -12.06 18.27 -2.83
N SER A 281 -12.42 19.28 -2.02
CA SER A 281 -13.29 19.09 -0.87
C SER A 281 -14.78 18.99 -1.22
N GLU A 282 -15.20 19.46 -2.39
CA GLU A 282 -16.60 19.36 -2.83
C GLU A 282 -16.89 17.93 -3.30
N ASP A 283 -15.97 17.35 -4.07
CA ASP A 283 -16.08 15.99 -4.62
C ASP A 283 -15.37 14.93 -3.76
N GLN A 284 -14.73 15.34 -2.66
CA GLN A 284 -13.91 14.47 -1.79
C GLN A 284 -12.95 13.60 -2.62
N SER A 285 -12.25 14.25 -3.54
CA SER A 285 -11.48 13.57 -4.59
C SER A 285 -10.05 14.05 -4.68
N ILE A 286 -9.14 13.15 -5.09
CA ILE A 286 -7.76 13.49 -5.44
C ILE A 286 -7.47 12.91 -6.81
N TYR A 287 -7.04 13.78 -7.72
CA TYR A 287 -6.58 13.41 -9.05
C TYR A 287 -5.10 13.74 -9.23
N VAL A 288 -4.30 12.72 -9.54
CA VAL A 288 -2.88 12.83 -9.80
C VAL A 288 -2.62 12.37 -11.23
N ASP A 289 -2.17 13.28 -12.10
CA ASP A 289 -1.60 12.96 -13.41
C ASP A 289 -0.18 13.50 -13.52
N ASP A 290 0.75 12.77 -12.89
CA ASP A 290 2.18 12.98 -13.05
C ASP A 290 2.86 11.65 -13.33
N ARG A 291 3.00 11.34 -14.62
CA ARG A 291 3.68 10.13 -15.10
C ARG A 291 5.18 10.11 -14.80
N LYS A 292 5.74 11.12 -14.13
CA LYS A 292 7.12 11.12 -13.61
C LYS A 292 7.18 10.91 -12.10
N LEU A 293 6.04 10.92 -11.40
CA LEU A 293 5.99 10.70 -9.96
C LEU A 293 6.29 9.24 -9.63
N GLU A 294 7.34 8.99 -8.86
CA GLU A 294 7.83 7.63 -8.58
C GLU A 294 7.41 7.11 -7.21
N GLU A 295 6.84 7.97 -6.37
CA GLU A 295 6.40 7.63 -5.01
C GLU A 295 5.13 8.42 -4.67
N ILE A 296 4.20 7.78 -3.96
CA ILE A 296 3.01 8.46 -3.41
C ILE A 296 3.25 8.67 -1.91
N PRO A 297 3.10 9.91 -1.40
CA PRO A 297 3.35 10.23 0.00
C PRO A 297 2.40 9.50 0.96
N ASP A 298 2.90 9.11 2.14
CA ASP A 298 2.11 8.45 3.20
C ASP A 298 0.96 9.33 3.70
N GLU A 299 1.07 10.65 3.55
CA GLU A 299 0.08 11.67 3.87
C GLU A 299 -1.25 11.46 3.14
N ILE A 300 -1.28 10.67 2.06
CA ILE A 300 -2.54 10.29 1.40
C ILE A 300 -3.52 9.68 2.40
N GLY A 301 -3.05 8.95 3.42
CA GLY A 301 -3.90 8.39 4.48
C GLY A 301 -4.51 9.41 5.45
N ASN A 302 -4.20 10.71 5.32
CA ASN A 302 -4.80 11.76 6.14
C ASN A 302 -6.17 12.20 5.62
N TYR A 303 -6.49 11.96 4.35
CA TYR A 303 -7.77 12.33 3.71
C TYR A 303 -8.85 11.28 4.01
N ARG A 304 -9.28 11.19 5.27
CA ARG A 304 -10.18 10.13 5.76
C ARG A 304 -11.58 10.14 5.15
N ASP A 305 -11.98 11.27 4.59
CA ASP A 305 -13.24 11.49 3.91
C ASP A 305 -13.17 11.25 2.40
N LEU A 306 -11.98 10.95 1.85
CA LEU A 306 -11.78 10.74 0.42
C LEU A 306 -12.67 9.62 -0.13
N GLU A 307 -13.48 9.94 -1.14
CA GLU A 307 -14.35 9.00 -1.86
C GLU A 307 -13.74 8.55 -3.19
N THR A 308 -13.01 9.45 -3.87
CA THR A 308 -12.41 9.17 -5.19
C THR A 308 -10.91 9.44 -5.21
N LEU A 309 -10.12 8.46 -5.67
CA LEU A 309 -8.67 8.59 -5.82
C LEU A 309 -8.23 8.09 -7.21
N SER A 310 -7.61 8.97 -7.98
CA SER A 310 -7.06 8.65 -9.30
C SER A 310 -5.57 8.94 -9.36
N LEU A 311 -4.77 7.91 -9.65
CA LEU A 311 -3.32 7.94 -9.65
C LEU A 311 -2.76 7.51 -11.01
N TYR A 312 -2.38 8.47 -11.85
CA TYR A 312 -1.65 8.26 -13.10
C TYR A 312 -0.19 8.64 -12.90
N THR A 313 0.63 7.66 -12.49
CA THR A 313 2.00 7.88 -12.01
C THR A 313 2.99 6.87 -12.58
N ASN A 314 4.23 6.94 -12.11
CA ASN A 314 5.23 5.88 -12.26
C ASN A 314 5.61 5.31 -10.87
N ALA A 315 4.69 5.33 -9.91
CA ALA A 315 4.98 4.83 -8.58
C ALA A 315 5.29 3.33 -8.58
N SER A 316 6.40 2.92 -7.96
CA SER A 316 6.79 1.50 -7.86
C SER A 316 6.03 0.75 -6.77
N LYS A 317 5.54 1.47 -5.76
CA LYS A 317 4.75 1.00 -4.63
C LYS A 317 3.69 2.06 -4.25
N LEU A 318 2.63 1.63 -3.58
CA LEU A 318 1.71 2.54 -2.89
C LEU A 318 1.99 2.52 -1.39
N PRO A 319 1.79 3.63 -0.68
CA PRO A 319 1.97 3.70 0.76
C PRO A 319 0.95 2.83 1.48
N ASN A 320 1.37 2.22 2.59
CA ASN A 320 0.48 1.36 3.38
C ASN A 320 -0.72 2.11 3.96
N THR A 321 -0.60 3.43 4.07
CA THR A 321 -1.64 4.34 4.56
C THR A 321 -2.86 4.41 3.62
N ILE A 322 -2.75 3.97 2.36
CA ILE A 322 -3.90 3.89 1.43
C ILE A 322 -5.02 3.01 1.99
N GLY A 323 -4.68 1.94 2.70
CA GLY A 323 -5.65 1.04 3.33
C GLY A 323 -6.43 1.67 4.50
N THR A 324 -6.15 2.94 4.83
CA THR A 324 -6.82 3.67 5.90
C THR A 324 -7.97 4.57 5.41
N LEU A 325 -8.15 4.69 4.09
CA LEU A 325 -9.15 5.49 3.39
C LEU A 325 -10.52 4.79 3.34
N LYS A 326 -11.13 4.58 4.50
CA LYS A 326 -12.34 3.73 4.62
C LYS A 326 -13.55 4.21 3.81
N ASN A 327 -13.61 5.48 3.41
CA ASN A 327 -14.71 6.03 2.61
C ASN A 327 -14.49 5.87 1.10
N LEU A 328 -13.30 5.43 0.68
CA LEU A 328 -12.96 5.35 -0.74
C LEU A 328 -13.90 4.38 -1.46
N SER A 329 -14.63 4.89 -2.45
CA SER A 329 -15.52 4.13 -3.31
C SER A 329 -14.92 3.89 -4.70
N ASP A 330 -14.06 4.80 -5.17
CA ASP A 330 -13.56 4.83 -6.53
C ASP A 330 -12.02 4.97 -6.52
N LEU A 331 -11.33 3.94 -7.01
CA LEU A 331 -9.86 3.91 -7.06
C LEU A 331 -9.36 3.57 -8.47
N THR A 332 -8.60 4.49 -9.06
CA THR A 332 -7.91 4.29 -10.33
C THR A 332 -6.41 4.37 -10.13
N ILE A 333 -5.68 3.35 -10.58
CA ILE A 333 -4.22 3.28 -10.53
C ILE A 333 -3.68 2.92 -11.92
N TYR A 334 -2.91 3.84 -12.49
CA TYR A 334 -2.10 3.61 -13.67
C TYR A 334 -0.63 3.86 -13.31
N SER A 335 0.19 2.81 -13.33
CA SER A 335 1.65 2.95 -13.13
C SER A 335 2.44 1.89 -13.83
N LYS A 336 3.36 2.28 -14.72
CA LYS A 336 4.23 1.32 -15.44
C LYS A 336 5.30 0.68 -14.56
N LYS A 337 5.55 1.20 -13.36
CA LYS A 337 6.59 0.68 -12.45
C LYS A 337 6.03 -0.24 -11.37
N LEU A 338 4.75 -0.14 -11.03
CA LEU A 338 4.10 -0.94 -9.98
C LEU A 338 4.11 -2.43 -10.33
N ALA A 339 4.97 -3.20 -9.67
CA ALA A 339 5.22 -4.61 -10.00
C ALA A 339 4.21 -5.58 -9.38
N GLU A 340 3.72 -5.26 -8.19
CA GLU A 340 2.82 -6.11 -7.40
C GLU A 340 1.49 -5.41 -7.13
N PHE A 341 0.45 -6.22 -6.86
CA PHE A 341 -0.84 -5.68 -6.45
C PHE A 341 -0.73 -5.07 -5.04
N PRO A 342 -1.17 -3.83 -4.80
CA PRO A 342 -1.07 -3.19 -3.48
C PRO A 342 -2.06 -3.82 -2.49
N ILE A 343 -1.58 -4.71 -1.62
CA ILE A 343 -2.45 -5.53 -0.76
C ILE A 343 -3.25 -4.70 0.26
N GLU A 344 -2.77 -3.50 0.60
CA GLU A 344 -3.46 -2.59 1.52
C GLU A 344 -4.78 -2.08 0.96
N ILE A 345 -4.97 -2.06 -0.37
CA ILE A 345 -6.25 -1.74 -1.01
C ILE A 345 -7.33 -2.73 -0.58
N CYS A 346 -6.97 -3.99 -0.29
CA CYS A 346 -7.92 -5.01 0.16
C CYS A 346 -8.57 -4.70 1.53
N LYS A 347 -8.14 -3.64 2.23
CA LYS A 347 -8.78 -3.14 3.47
C LYS A 347 -9.95 -2.19 3.17
N LEU A 348 -10.12 -1.75 1.93
CA LEU A 348 -11.11 -0.76 1.50
C LEU A 348 -12.46 -1.42 1.19
N ILE A 349 -13.14 -1.90 2.23
CA ILE A 349 -14.38 -2.69 2.09
C ILE A 349 -15.56 -1.95 1.42
N ASN A 350 -15.50 -0.62 1.32
CA ASN A 350 -16.52 0.22 0.67
C ASN A 350 -16.21 0.50 -0.81
N LEU A 351 -15.09 0.00 -1.32
CA LEU A 351 -14.67 0.22 -2.71
C LEU A 351 -15.66 -0.44 -3.67
N LYS A 352 -16.21 0.35 -4.59
CA LYS A 352 -17.18 -0.05 -5.61
C LYS A 352 -16.54 -0.18 -6.99
N TYR A 353 -15.58 0.68 -7.28
CA TYR A 353 -14.90 0.74 -8.56
C TYR A 353 -13.39 0.68 -8.36
N LEU A 354 -12.75 -0.35 -8.93
CA LEU A 354 -11.30 -0.52 -8.90
C LEU A 354 -10.75 -0.70 -10.31
N TYR A 355 -9.91 0.23 -10.73
CA TYR A 355 -9.20 0.19 -12.01
C TYR A 355 -7.69 0.14 -11.75
N ILE A 356 -7.01 -0.92 -12.20
CA ILE A 356 -5.56 -1.05 -12.07
C ILE A 356 -4.93 -1.49 -13.39
N ARG A 357 -4.01 -0.68 -13.91
CA ARG A 357 -3.19 -1.00 -15.08
C ARG A 357 -1.72 -0.70 -14.82
N THR A 358 -0.89 -1.74 -14.78
CA THR A 358 0.55 -1.58 -14.52
C THR A 358 1.49 -2.20 -15.55
N GLU A 359 0.95 -3.02 -16.46
CA GLU A 359 1.72 -3.85 -17.39
C GLU A 359 2.64 -4.88 -16.69
N LYS A 360 2.57 -5.01 -15.36
CA LYS A 360 3.49 -5.85 -14.58
C LYS A 360 2.82 -6.83 -13.61
N ILE A 361 1.66 -6.50 -13.04
CA ILE A 361 0.98 -7.37 -12.06
C ILE A 361 0.67 -8.73 -12.69
N ASP A 362 1.22 -9.81 -12.13
CA ASP A 362 1.04 -11.18 -12.63
C ASP A 362 0.16 -12.06 -11.73
N LYS A 363 -0.11 -11.61 -10.49
CA LYS A 363 -0.98 -12.28 -9.52
C LYS A 363 -1.76 -11.28 -8.67
N LEU A 364 -2.94 -11.69 -8.22
CA LEU A 364 -3.73 -11.00 -7.20
C LEU A 364 -3.61 -11.73 -5.86
N PRO A 365 -3.64 -11.02 -4.72
CA PRO A 365 -3.69 -11.64 -3.39
C PRO A 365 -5.06 -12.27 -3.11
N GLU A 366 -5.12 -13.27 -2.22
CA GLU A 366 -6.39 -13.85 -1.75
C GLU A 366 -7.24 -12.83 -0.96
N ASP A 367 -6.64 -11.75 -0.48
CA ASP A 367 -7.35 -10.66 0.18
C ASP A 367 -8.23 -9.83 -0.76
N ILE A 368 -8.11 -9.99 -2.10
CA ILE A 368 -9.00 -9.31 -3.06
C ILE A 368 -10.48 -9.59 -2.76
N GLY A 369 -10.80 -10.78 -2.24
CA GLY A 369 -12.16 -11.16 -1.85
C GLY A 369 -12.73 -10.38 -0.65
N ASN A 370 -11.93 -9.55 0.03
CA ASN A 370 -12.41 -8.67 1.10
C ASN A 370 -13.15 -7.43 0.56
N LEU A 371 -13.00 -7.12 -0.73
CA LEU A 371 -13.61 -5.96 -1.39
C LEU A 371 -15.09 -6.23 -1.75
N VAL A 372 -15.88 -6.67 -0.77
CA VAL A 372 -17.23 -7.20 -0.94
C VAL A 372 -18.24 -6.23 -1.57
N SER A 373 -17.94 -4.93 -1.58
CA SER A 373 -18.75 -3.88 -2.20
C SER A 373 -18.45 -3.63 -3.68
N LEU A 374 -17.43 -4.29 -4.25
CA LEU A 374 -17.03 -4.08 -5.64
C LEU A 374 -18.17 -4.39 -6.60
N ASN A 375 -18.47 -3.41 -7.45
CA ASN A 375 -19.37 -3.54 -8.58
C ASN A 375 -18.60 -3.66 -9.91
N HIS A 376 -17.45 -3.00 -10.01
CA HIS A 376 -16.61 -2.91 -11.19
C HIS A 376 -15.15 -3.19 -10.85
N LEU A 377 -14.57 -4.18 -11.52
CA LEU A 377 -13.16 -4.52 -11.38
C LEU A 377 -12.51 -4.52 -12.77
N ASP A 378 -11.63 -3.55 -13.01
CA ASP A 378 -10.84 -3.46 -14.23
C ASP A 378 -9.36 -3.72 -13.94
N LEU A 379 -8.88 -4.82 -14.50
CA LEU A 379 -7.49 -5.28 -14.40
C LEU A 379 -6.86 -5.35 -15.79
N CYS A 380 -7.35 -4.54 -16.74
CA CYS A 380 -6.90 -4.52 -18.11
C CYS A 380 -5.44 -4.06 -18.22
N GLY A 381 -4.66 -4.75 -19.06
CA GLY A 381 -3.27 -4.36 -19.33
C GLY A 381 -2.31 -4.74 -18.21
N ASN A 382 -2.44 -5.95 -17.68
CA ASN A 382 -1.53 -6.54 -16.70
C ASN A 382 -0.93 -7.86 -17.25
N LYS A 383 -0.40 -8.72 -16.39
CA LYS A 383 0.23 -10.00 -16.74
C LYS A 383 -0.45 -11.20 -16.07
N LEU A 384 -1.70 -11.05 -15.67
CA LEU A 384 -2.46 -12.08 -14.95
C LEU A 384 -2.64 -13.33 -15.81
N LYS A 385 -2.47 -14.50 -15.18
CA LYS A 385 -2.69 -15.82 -15.79
C LYS A 385 -3.85 -16.59 -15.17
N ASP A 386 -4.20 -16.27 -13.93
CA ASP A 386 -5.30 -16.88 -13.17
C ASP A 386 -5.81 -15.86 -12.13
N LEU A 387 -6.91 -16.20 -11.46
CA LEU A 387 -7.52 -15.42 -10.39
C LEU A 387 -7.58 -16.24 -9.09
N PRO A 388 -7.42 -15.60 -7.91
CA PRO A 388 -7.51 -16.29 -6.63
C PRO A 388 -8.94 -16.76 -6.35
N LYS A 389 -9.09 -17.85 -5.58
CA LYS A 389 -10.42 -18.45 -5.31
C LYS A 389 -11.33 -17.50 -4.56
N SER A 390 -10.77 -16.66 -3.70
CA SER A 390 -11.47 -15.61 -2.97
C SER A 390 -12.26 -14.63 -3.83
N ILE A 391 -11.99 -14.50 -5.13
CA ILE A 391 -12.74 -13.59 -6.01
C ILE A 391 -14.23 -13.93 -6.06
N GLN A 392 -14.61 -15.18 -5.77
CA GLN A 392 -16.01 -15.63 -5.65
C GLN A 392 -16.78 -14.92 -4.54
N LYS A 393 -16.09 -14.31 -3.57
CA LYS A 393 -16.72 -13.52 -2.50
C LYS A 393 -17.28 -12.18 -3.00
N LEU A 394 -16.87 -11.73 -4.19
CA LEU A 394 -17.30 -10.48 -4.80
C LEU A 394 -18.70 -10.61 -5.41
N THR A 395 -19.69 -10.90 -4.56
CA THR A 395 -21.07 -11.22 -4.96
C THR A 395 -21.84 -10.06 -5.60
N LEU A 396 -21.33 -8.82 -5.48
CA LEU A 396 -21.89 -7.63 -6.11
C LEU A 396 -21.19 -7.24 -7.43
N LEU A 397 -20.15 -7.99 -7.84
CA LEU A 397 -19.37 -7.68 -9.02
C LEU A 397 -20.20 -7.91 -10.28
N LYS A 398 -20.44 -6.85 -11.04
CA LYS A 398 -21.22 -6.85 -12.29
C LYS A 398 -20.34 -6.75 -13.52
N GLN A 399 -19.29 -5.95 -13.46
CA GLN A 399 -18.39 -5.74 -14.59
C GLN A 399 -16.98 -6.18 -14.25
N LEU A 400 -16.42 -7.07 -15.08
CA LEU A 400 -15.07 -7.58 -14.93
C LEU A 400 -14.31 -7.41 -16.25
N ASN A 401 -13.25 -6.60 -16.22
CA ASN A 401 -12.37 -6.40 -17.35
C ASN A 401 -11.01 -7.06 -17.09
N LEU A 402 -10.72 -8.10 -17.86
CA LEU A 402 -9.48 -8.87 -17.85
C LEU A 402 -8.71 -8.73 -19.19
N GLY A 403 -9.06 -7.73 -20.00
CA GLY A 403 -8.44 -7.50 -21.30
C GLY A 403 -6.93 -7.31 -21.21
N GLU A 404 -6.20 -7.62 -22.29
CA GLU A 404 -4.75 -7.41 -22.38
C GLU A 404 -3.94 -8.04 -21.24
N ASN A 405 -4.23 -9.30 -20.91
CA ASN A 405 -3.52 -10.08 -19.88
C ASN A 405 -2.81 -11.30 -20.49
N LYS A 406 -2.65 -12.39 -19.74
CA LYS A 406 -1.98 -13.65 -20.13
C LYS A 406 -2.83 -14.88 -19.83
N PHE A 407 -4.16 -14.76 -19.83
CA PHE A 407 -5.07 -15.88 -19.62
C PHE A 407 -5.06 -16.84 -20.81
N GLU A 408 -4.83 -18.13 -20.57
CA GLU A 408 -4.89 -19.19 -21.59
C GLU A 408 -6.23 -19.96 -21.57
N THR A 409 -6.95 -19.93 -20.43
CA THR A 409 -8.24 -20.58 -20.19
C THR A 409 -9.10 -19.70 -19.30
N ILE A 410 -10.43 -19.89 -19.31
CA ILE A 410 -11.31 -19.17 -18.39
C ILE A 410 -10.95 -19.58 -16.95
N PRO A 411 -10.65 -18.63 -16.05
CA PRO A 411 -10.32 -18.95 -14.66
C PRO A 411 -11.46 -19.68 -13.97
N THR A 412 -11.19 -20.86 -13.41
CA THR A 412 -12.21 -21.65 -12.69
C THR A 412 -12.76 -20.92 -11.47
N ALA A 413 -12.00 -19.95 -10.93
CA ALA A 413 -12.44 -19.06 -9.88
C ALA A 413 -13.69 -18.24 -10.26
N LEU A 414 -13.96 -18.01 -11.56
CA LEU A 414 -15.14 -17.29 -12.04
C LEU A 414 -16.40 -18.17 -12.14
N PHE A 415 -16.26 -19.49 -12.02
CA PHE A 415 -17.39 -20.40 -12.21
C PHE A 415 -18.44 -20.18 -11.11
N GLY A 416 -19.71 -20.04 -11.51
CA GLY A 416 -20.82 -19.79 -10.60
C GLY A 416 -20.95 -18.34 -10.12
N MET A 417 -20.08 -17.41 -10.57
CA MET A 417 -20.23 -15.97 -10.31
C MET A 417 -21.33 -15.36 -11.17
N ASN A 418 -22.58 -15.69 -10.85
CA ASN A 418 -23.77 -15.26 -11.60
C ASN A 418 -24.07 -13.75 -11.49
N SER A 419 -23.33 -13.01 -10.66
CA SER A 419 -23.44 -11.56 -10.55
C SER A 419 -22.79 -10.84 -11.74
N ILE A 420 -21.79 -11.45 -12.39
CA ILE A 420 -21.05 -10.83 -13.49
C ILE A 420 -21.95 -10.78 -14.73
N GLU A 421 -22.26 -9.57 -15.16
CA GLU A 421 -23.09 -9.28 -16.33
C GLU A 421 -22.24 -8.93 -17.56
N GLU A 422 -21.06 -8.35 -17.36
CA GLU A 422 -20.17 -7.92 -18.43
C GLU A 422 -18.76 -8.44 -18.22
N LEU A 423 -18.22 -9.09 -19.26
CA LEU A 423 -16.88 -9.65 -19.27
C LEU A 423 -16.13 -9.20 -20.52
N ASP A 424 -15.02 -8.49 -20.31
CA ASP A 424 -14.02 -8.19 -21.34
C ASP A 424 -12.80 -9.09 -21.12
N ILE A 425 -12.49 -9.93 -22.10
CA ILE A 425 -11.31 -10.81 -22.09
C ILE A 425 -10.43 -10.62 -23.35
N ARG A 426 -10.59 -9.49 -24.04
CA ARG A 426 -9.85 -9.18 -25.28
C ARG A 426 -8.33 -9.30 -25.12
N ASN A 427 -7.61 -9.53 -26.21
CA ASN A 427 -6.15 -9.51 -26.24
C ASN A 427 -5.48 -10.45 -25.19
N ASN A 428 -6.03 -11.65 -25.01
CA ASN A 428 -5.46 -12.72 -24.17
C ASN A 428 -5.13 -13.95 -25.04
N PRO A 429 -4.13 -14.76 -24.66
CA PRO A 429 -3.71 -15.95 -25.41
C PRO A 429 -4.62 -17.17 -25.15
N PHE A 430 -5.94 -17.01 -25.22
CA PHE A 430 -6.87 -18.12 -25.01
C PHE A 430 -6.69 -19.19 -26.09
N LYS A 431 -6.63 -20.46 -25.66
CA LYS A 431 -6.64 -21.60 -26.60
C LYS A 431 -8.06 -21.84 -27.13
N ASN A 432 -9.02 -21.84 -26.21
CA ASN A 432 -10.45 -21.92 -26.43
C ASN A 432 -11.17 -21.17 -25.28
N LEU A 433 -12.50 -21.24 -25.25
CA LEU A 433 -13.33 -20.62 -24.21
C LEU A 433 -13.97 -21.65 -23.28
N ASP A 434 -13.30 -22.78 -23.04
CA ASP A 434 -13.81 -23.80 -22.12
C ASP A 434 -14.09 -23.22 -20.74
N GLY A 435 -15.24 -23.60 -20.18
CA GLY A 435 -15.72 -23.11 -18.90
C GLY A 435 -16.56 -21.84 -18.99
N ILE A 436 -16.62 -21.14 -20.13
CA ILE A 436 -17.44 -19.91 -20.26
C ILE A 436 -18.91 -20.18 -19.97
N GLY A 437 -19.41 -21.39 -20.28
CA GLY A 437 -20.79 -21.78 -20.00
C GLY A 437 -21.17 -21.78 -18.50
N ASN A 438 -20.17 -21.88 -17.61
CA ASN A 438 -20.36 -21.79 -16.15
C ASN A 438 -20.57 -20.35 -15.64
N MET A 439 -20.56 -19.36 -16.53
CA MET A 439 -20.80 -17.95 -16.23
C MET A 439 -22.19 -17.52 -16.71
N ALA A 440 -23.23 -18.20 -16.20
CA ALA A 440 -24.61 -18.04 -16.67
C ALA A 440 -25.21 -16.62 -16.49
N GLY A 441 -24.59 -15.77 -15.66
CA GLY A 441 -24.98 -14.37 -15.45
C GLY A 441 -24.65 -13.42 -16.61
N LEU A 442 -23.76 -13.81 -17.53
CA LEU A 442 -23.23 -12.92 -18.57
C LEU A 442 -24.33 -12.43 -19.52
N LYS A 443 -24.36 -11.11 -19.72
CA LYS A 443 -25.23 -10.38 -20.66
C LYS A 443 -24.46 -9.79 -21.82
N ASN A 444 -23.21 -9.38 -21.60
CA ASN A 444 -22.34 -8.77 -22.61
C ASN A 444 -20.97 -9.45 -22.58
N VAL A 445 -20.54 -9.98 -23.72
CA VAL A 445 -19.27 -10.67 -23.87
C VAL A 445 -18.51 -10.08 -25.06
N GLN A 446 -17.33 -9.52 -24.77
CA GLN A 446 -16.45 -8.92 -25.77
C GLN A 446 -15.19 -9.78 -25.96
N LEU A 447 -15.04 -10.33 -27.17
CA LEU A 447 -13.98 -11.23 -27.59
C LEU A 447 -13.27 -10.63 -28.81
N TYR A 448 -12.34 -9.71 -28.58
CA TYR A 448 -11.51 -9.13 -29.64
C TYR A 448 -10.08 -9.67 -29.56
N SER A 449 -9.52 -10.15 -30.67
CA SER A 449 -8.13 -10.62 -30.76
C SER A 449 -7.76 -11.67 -29.70
N VAL A 450 -8.63 -12.67 -29.50
CA VAL A 450 -8.50 -13.66 -28.41
C VAL A 450 -7.70 -14.92 -28.80
N GLY A 451 -7.11 -14.99 -29.99
CA GLY A 451 -6.23 -16.10 -30.42
C GLY A 451 -6.91 -17.47 -30.60
N ILE A 452 -8.17 -17.63 -30.18
CA ILE A 452 -8.91 -18.89 -30.20
C ILE A 452 -9.06 -19.45 -31.62
N GLN A 453 -8.99 -20.78 -31.71
CA GLN A 453 -9.16 -21.53 -32.96
C GLN A 453 -10.53 -22.21 -33.06
N GLU A 454 -11.21 -22.37 -31.93
CA GLU A 454 -12.55 -22.96 -31.85
C GLU A 454 -13.40 -22.21 -30.82
N LEU A 455 -14.72 -22.21 -31.07
CA LEU A 455 -15.73 -21.79 -30.10
C LEU A 455 -16.44 -23.06 -29.61
N THR A 456 -16.37 -23.33 -28.31
CA THR A 456 -16.87 -24.61 -27.78
C THR A 456 -18.39 -24.61 -27.57
N PRO A 457 -19.06 -25.78 -27.61
CA PRO A 457 -20.52 -25.89 -27.47
C PRO A 457 -21.09 -25.26 -26.19
N GLU A 458 -20.27 -25.10 -25.15
CA GLU A 458 -20.67 -24.48 -23.88
C GLU A 458 -21.13 -23.02 -24.05
N ILE A 459 -20.78 -22.34 -25.14
CA ILE A 459 -21.28 -20.99 -25.42
C ILE A 459 -22.82 -20.91 -25.42
N GLY A 460 -23.50 -21.98 -25.83
CA GLY A 460 -24.96 -22.07 -25.82
C GLY A 460 -25.59 -22.11 -24.43
N GLN A 461 -24.78 -22.27 -23.37
CA GLN A 461 -25.24 -22.24 -21.97
C GLN A 461 -25.44 -20.80 -21.46
N LEU A 462 -24.92 -19.79 -22.16
CA LEU A 462 -25.08 -18.37 -21.81
C LEU A 462 -26.50 -17.85 -22.14
N LYS A 463 -27.52 -18.37 -21.46
CA LYS A 463 -28.94 -18.08 -21.74
C LYS A 463 -29.33 -16.62 -21.55
N ASN A 464 -28.58 -15.87 -20.72
CA ASN A 464 -28.81 -14.45 -20.45
C ASN A 464 -28.00 -13.52 -21.37
N CYS A 465 -27.14 -14.07 -22.23
CA CYS A 465 -26.27 -13.26 -23.08
C CYS A 465 -27.10 -12.56 -24.16
N ARG A 466 -26.96 -11.23 -24.21
CA ARG A 466 -27.65 -10.33 -25.14
C ARG A 466 -26.72 -9.81 -26.22
N TYR A 467 -25.46 -9.60 -25.88
CA TYR A 467 -24.46 -9.03 -26.78
C TYR A 467 -23.23 -9.93 -26.81
N LEU A 468 -22.96 -10.54 -27.96
CA LEU A 468 -21.76 -11.33 -28.19
C LEU A 468 -21.01 -10.73 -29.38
N TYR A 469 -19.82 -10.19 -29.08
CA TYR A 469 -18.91 -9.64 -30.07
C TYR A 469 -17.67 -10.52 -30.15
N LEU A 470 -17.51 -11.23 -31.25
CA LEU A 470 -16.36 -12.06 -31.56
C LEU A 470 -15.69 -11.52 -32.82
N THR A 471 -14.51 -10.93 -32.66
CA THR A 471 -13.80 -10.29 -33.76
C THR A 471 -12.32 -10.62 -33.73
N GLU A 472 -11.73 -10.85 -34.90
CA GLU A 472 -10.30 -11.20 -35.05
C GLU A 472 -9.92 -12.48 -34.29
N ALA A 473 -10.55 -13.59 -34.68
CA ALA A 473 -10.26 -14.93 -34.18
C ALA A 473 -9.96 -15.89 -35.36
N ASN A 474 -9.36 -17.05 -35.08
CA ASN A 474 -9.02 -18.04 -36.11
C ASN A 474 -10.05 -19.16 -36.25
N ILE A 475 -11.33 -18.85 -36.02
CA ILE A 475 -12.42 -19.82 -36.01
C ILE A 475 -12.92 -20.12 -37.42
N GLU A 476 -13.05 -21.40 -37.77
CA GLU A 476 -13.60 -21.85 -39.06
C GLU A 476 -15.07 -22.27 -39.00
N GLU A 477 -15.56 -22.65 -37.82
CA GLU A 477 -16.93 -23.13 -37.57
C GLU A 477 -17.44 -22.63 -36.21
N ILE A 478 -18.75 -22.41 -36.10
CA ILE A 478 -19.41 -22.12 -34.82
C ILE A 478 -20.33 -23.29 -34.42
N PRO A 479 -20.42 -23.63 -33.13
CA PRO A 479 -21.19 -24.78 -32.65
C PRO A 479 -22.69 -24.54 -32.83
N LYS A 480 -23.45 -25.61 -33.06
CA LYS A 480 -24.93 -25.52 -33.22
C LYS A 480 -25.61 -24.96 -31.97
N GLU A 481 -24.99 -25.12 -30.81
CA GLU A 481 -25.45 -24.63 -29.51
C GLU A 481 -25.50 -23.10 -29.45
N ILE A 482 -24.85 -22.37 -30.39
CA ILE A 482 -25.03 -20.92 -30.53
C ILE A 482 -26.51 -20.54 -30.68
N GLY A 483 -27.31 -21.41 -31.32
CA GLY A 483 -28.74 -21.21 -31.52
C GLY A 483 -29.56 -21.34 -30.25
N ASP A 484 -28.98 -21.83 -29.15
CA ASP A 484 -29.69 -21.99 -27.88
C ASP A 484 -29.52 -20.75 -26.95
N MET A 485 -28.88 -19.67 -27.43
CA MET A 485 -28.72 -18.39 -26.71
C MET A 485 -29.98 -17.51 -26.83
N ASP A 486 -31.06 -17.89 -26.16
CA ASP A 486 -32.41 -17.33 -26.37
C ASP A 486 -32.52 -15.82 -26.15
N SER A 487 -31.69 -15.23 -25.27
CA SER A 487 -31.70 -13.78 -24.98
C SER A 487 -30.91 -12.93 -25.97
N MET A 488 -30.30 -13.54 -26.99
CA MET A 488 -29.43 -12.85 -27.93
C MET A 488 -30.14 -11.68 -28.61
N TYR A 489 -29.54 -10.50 -28.50
CA TYR A 489 -30.02 -9.27 -29.14
C TYR A 489 -29.10 -8.86 -30.30
N SER A 490 -27.79 -8.97 -30.11
CA SER A 490 -26.77 -8.62 -31.10
C SER A 490 -25.67 -9.67 -31.12
N LEU A 491 -25.51 -10.33 -32.26
CA LEU A 491 -24.43 -11.27 -32.52
C LEU A 491 -23.54 -10.73 -33.62
N THR A 492 -22.27 -10.49 -33.30
CA THR A 492 -21.25 -10.10 -34.28
C THR A 492 -20.12 -11.11 -34.26
N ILE A 493 -19.86 -11.75 -35.39
CA ILE A 493 -18.75 -12.68 -35.60
C ILE A 493 -18.00 -12.22 -36.84
N SER A 494 -16.98 -11.38 -36.68
CA SER A 494 -16.33 -10.71 -37.82
C SER A 494 -14.83 -10.91 -37.87
N LYS A 495 -14.24 -10.78 -39.07
CA LYS A 495 -12.79 -11.00 -39.28
C LYS A 495 -12.32 -12.35 -38.72
N THR A 496 -13.08 -13.42 -39.00
CA THR A 496 -12.68 -14.79 -38.68
C THR A 496 -12.50 -15.60 -39.97
N LYS A 497 -12.48 -16.93 -39.89
CA LYS A 497 -12.35 -17.82 -41.05
C LYS A 497 -13.61 -18.64 -41.31
N LEU A 498 -14.75 -18.17 -40.77
CA LEU A 498 -16.02 -18.89 -40.78
C LEU A 498 -16.46 -19.23 -42.20
N ARG A 499 -16.75 -20.51 -42.48
CA ARG A 499 -17.17 -21.00 -43.80
C ARG A 499 -18.68 -21.12 -43.97
N SER A 500 -19.40 -21.30 -42.86
CA SER A 500 -20.85 -21.44 -42.84
C SER A 500 -21.42 -21.05 -41.47
N LEU A 501 -22.72 -20.80 -41.42
CA LEU A 501 -23.48 -20.72 -40.16
C LEU A 501 -24.23 -22.03 -39.95
N PRO A 502 -24.40 -22.52 -38.71
CA PRO A 502 -25.20 -23.70 -38.42
C PRO A 502 -26.69 -23.39 -38.64
N ASP A 503 -27.47 -24.39 -39.03
CA ASP A 503 -28.92 -24.25 -39.22
C ASP A 503 -29.65 -23.79 -37.95
N THR A 504 -29.09 -24.03 -36.77
CA THR A 504 -29.64 -23.58 -35.50
C THR A 504 -29.59 -22.06 -35.32
N ILE A 505 -28.87 -21.30 -36.15
CA ILE A 505 -28.85 -19.83 -36.07
C ILE A 505 -30.26 -19.23 -36.17
N GLY A 506 -31.16 -19.87 -36.94
CA GLY A 506 -32.56 -19.47 -37.08
C GLY A 506 -33.39 -19.54 -35.79
N LYS A 507 -32.88 -20.21 -34.74
CA LYS A 507 -33.52 -20.25 -33.41
C LYS A 507 -33.38 -18.93 -32.64
N LEU A 508 -32.47 -18.04 -33.03
CA LEU A 508 -32.23 -16.75 -32.35
C LEU A 508 -33.35 -15.74 -32.65
N LYS A 509 -34.57 -16.01 -32.17
CA LYS A 509 -35.79 -15.25 -32.46
C LYS A 509 -35.79 -13.81 -31.94
N ASN A 510 -34.96 -13.53 -30.92
CA ASN A 510 -34.82 -12.20 -30.32
C ASN A 510 -33.68 -11.37 -30.93
N CYS A 511 -32.85 -11.97 -31.77
CA CYS A 511 -31.69 -11.31 -32.35
C CYS A 511 -32.13 -10.25 -33.36
N LYS A 512 -31.69 -9.00 -33.13
CA LYS A 512 -31.98 -7.84 -33.97
C LYS A 512 -30.85 -7.47 -34.90
N TRP A 513 -29.62 -7.78 -34.50
CA TRP A 513 -28.41 -7.49 -35.25
C TRP A 513 -27.60 -8.77 -35.45
N LEU A 514 -27.38 -9.15 -36.70
CA LEU A 514 -26.43 -10.21 -37.07
C LEU A 514 -25.34 -9.63 -37.97
N GLY A 515 -24.13 -9.51 -37.44
CA GLY A 515 -22.93 -9.11 -38.19
C GLY A 515 -22.02 -10.32 -38.38
N ILE A 516 -21.71 -10.66 -39.62
CA ILE A 516 -20.82 -11.77 -39.99
C ILE A 516 -19.79 -11.33 -41.05
N GLU A 517 -19.38 -10.06 -41.01
CA GLU A 517 -18.51 -9.47 -42.02
C GLU A 517 -17.09 -10.01 -41.97
N HIS A 518 -16.38 -9.96 -43.10
CA HIS A 518 -14.99 -10.40 -43.21
C HIS A 518 -14.80 -11.86 -42.77
N ASN A 519 -15.55 -12.77 -43.38
CA ASN A 519 -15.41 -14.22 -43.18
C ASN A 519 -15.26 -14.93 -44.54
N GLN A 520 -15.46 -16.24 -44.59
CA GLN A 520 -15.36 -17.06 -45.80
C GLN A 520 -16.69 -17.73 -46.13
N ILE A 521 -17.82 -17.14 -45.74
CA ILE A 521 -19.14 -17.76 -45.84
C ILE A 521 -19.57 -17.85 -47.31
N GLU A 522 -19.89 -19.06 -47.76
CA GLU A 522 -20.30 -19.35 -49.14
C GLU A 522 -21.83 -19.33 -49.32
N PHE A 523 -22.57 -19.71 -48.28
CA PHE A 523 -24.03 -19.71 -48.25
C PHE A 523 -24.55 -19.37 -46.86
N LEU A 524 -25.71 -18.71 -46.80
CA LEU A 524 -26.48 -18.55 -45.57
C LEU A 524 -27.49 -19.71 -45.46
N PRO A 525 -27.75 -20.27 -44.27
CA PRO A 525 -28.71 -21.35 -44.10
C PRO A 525 -30.15 -20.86 -44.34
N GLU A 526 -31.02 -21.73 -44.86
CA GLU A 526 -32.45 -21.41 -45.05
C GLU A 526 -33.19 -21.11 -43.74
N THR A 527 -32.62 -21.48 -42.60
CA THR A 527 -33.20 -21.15 -41.30
C THR A 527 -33.01 -19.68 -40.93
N ILE A 528 -32.19 -18.89 -41.64
CA ILE A 528 -32.00 -17.46 -41.35
C ILE A 528 -33.32 -16.68 -41.44
N GLY A 529 -34.24 -17.07 -42.34
CA GLY A 529 -35.56 -16.45 -42.44
C GLY A 529 -36.45 -16.69 -41.22
N SER A 530 -36.06 -17.59 -40.31
CA SER A 530 -36.72 -17.79 -39.03
C SER A 530 -36.33 -16.74 -37.98
N MET A 531 -35.34 -15.88 -38.20
CA MET A 531 -34.94 -14.83 -37.25
C MET A 531 -35.92 -13.63 -37.29
N GLU A 532 -37.14 -13.83 -36.79
CA GLU A 532 -38.28 -12.90 -36.95
C GLU A 532 -38.10 -11.50 -36.35
N SER A 533 -37.09 -11.30 -35.50
CA SER A 533 -36.75 -9.99 -34.93
C SER A 533 -35.58 -9.30 -35.62
N LEU A 534 -34.97 -9.92 -36.64
CA LEU A 534 -33.78 -9.40 -37.30
C LEU A 534 -34.11 -8.08 -38.01
N GLU A 535 -33.43 -7.01 -37.58
CA GLU A 535 -33.57 -5.66 -38.14
C GLU A 535 -32.36 -5.30 -39.02
N GLN A 536 -31.18 -5.83 -38.70
CA GLN A 536 -29.95 -5.56 -39.44
C GLN A 536 -29.16 -6.84 -39.67
N LEU A 537 -28.81 -7.09 -40.93
CA LEU A 537 -27.96 -8.21 -41.35
C LEU A 537 -26.78 -7.67 -42.14
N SER A 538 -25.57 -7.90 -41.66
CA SER A 538 -24.36 -7.47 -42.35
C SER A 538 -23.48 -8.68 -42.66
N THR A 539 -23.29 -8.95 -43.94
CA THR A 539 -22.52 -10.10 -44.46
C THR A 539 -21.40 -9.65 -45.38
N GLY A 540 -20.95 -8.40 -45.25
CA GLY A 540 -19.94 -7.80 -46.11
C GLY A 540 -18.62 -8.59 -46.12
N TYR A 541 -17.88 -8.56 -47.23
CA TYR A 541 -16.60 -9.26 -47.39
C TYR A 541 -16.67 -10.76 -47.05
N ASN A 542 -17.55 -11.48 -47.75
CA ASN A 542 -17.69 -12.94 -47.69
C ASN A 542 -17.58 -13.55 -49.11
N LYS A 543 -18.00 -14.80 -49.30
CA LYS A 543 -17.97 -15.50 -50.59
C LYS A 543 -19.37 -15.84 -51.11
N LEU A 544 -20.41 -15.14 -50.65
CA LEU A 544 -21.79 -15.44 -51.03
C LEU A 544 -22.00 -15.27 -52.54
N THR A 545 -22.75 -16.20 -53.13
CA THR A 545 -23.09 -16.21 -54.57
C THR A 545 -24.59 -16.04 -54.84
N ASP A 546 -25.44 -16.36 -53.87
CA ASP A 546 -26.88 -16.10 -53.85
C ASP A 546 -27.34 -15.94 -52.38
N LEU A 547 -28.62 -15.63 -52.16
CA LEU A 547 -29.26 -15.59 -50.85
C LEU A 547 -30.36 -16.66 -50.75
N PRO A 548 -30.58 -17.26 -49.56
CA PRO A 548 -31.65 -18.25 -49.36
C PRO A 548 -33.03 -17.65 -49.58
N GLU A 549 -33.99 -18.45 -50.04
CA GLU A 549 -35.36 -18.00 -50.35
C GLU A 549 -36.10 -17.46 -49.11
N SER A 550 -35.78 -18.02 -47.95
CA SER A 550 -36.30 -17.58 -46.65
C SER A 550 -35.93 -16.14 -46.27
N ILE A 551 -34.85 -15.56 -46.81
CA ILE A 551 -34.42 -14.20 -46.45
C ILE A 551 -35.47 -13.14 -46.80
N TYR A 552 -36.23 -13.36 -47.88
CA TYR A 552 -37.27 -12.46 -48.36
C TYR A 552 -38.51 -12.45 -47.44
N GLN A 553 -38.57 -13.35 -46.46
CA GLN A 553 -39.65 -13.45 -45.47
C GLN A 553 -39.40 -12.57 -44.23
N LEU A 554 -38.20 -12.02 -44.05
CA LEU A 554 -37.82 -11.21 -42.88
C LEU A 554 -38.45 -9.82 -42.89
N LYS A 555 -39.73 -9.71 -42.52
CA LYS A 555 -40.51 -8.47 -42.60
C LYS A 555 -40.02 -7.32 -41.71
N LYS A 556 -39.20 -7.59 -40.70
CA LYS A 556 -38.61 -6.55 -39.83
C LYS A 556 -37.22 -6.09 -40.27
N LEU A 557 -36.63 -6.70 -41.31
CA LEU A 557 -35.31 -6.34 -41.79
C LEU A 557 -35.34 -4.94 -42.38
N LYS A 558 -34.50 -4.05 -41.84
CA LYS A 558 -34.40 -2.64 -42.24
C LYS A 558 -33.15 -2.39 -43.07
N GLU A 559 -32.08 -3.12 -42.80
CA GLU A 559 -30.79 -2.93 -43.45
C GLU A 559 -30.11 -4.27 -43.74
N ILE A 560 -29.61 -4.41 -44.97
CA ILE A 560 -28.81 -5.56 -45.38
C ILE A 560 -27.52 -5.13 -46.09
N GLY A 561 -26.39 -5.56 -45.53
CA GLY A 561 -25.06 -5.33 -46.03
C GLY A 561 -24.51 -6.55 -46.77
N LEU A 562 -24.29 -6.43 -48.07
CA LEU A 562 -23.89 -7.51 -49.00
C LEU A 562 -22.60 -7.20 -49.76
N TRP A 563 -21.96 -6.04 -49.53
CA TRP A 563 -20.76 -5.61 -50.26
C TRP A 563 -19.61 -6.60 -50.15
N GLY A 564 -18.71 -6.62 -51.14
CA GLY A 564 -17.53 -7.49 -51.10
C GLY A 564 -17.80 -9.00 -51.17
N ASN A 565 -18.97 -9.42 -51.68
CA ASN A 565 -19.31 -10.82 -51.98
C ASN A 565 -19.16 -11.17 -53.47
N SER A 566 -19.41 -12.43 -53.83
CA SER A 566 -19.19 -13.01 -55.17
C SER A 566 -20.45 -13.05 -56.04
N PHE A 567 -21.38 -12.10 -55.87
CA PHE A 567 -22.61 -12.04 -56.69
C PHE A 567 -22.31 -11.63 -58.13
N SER A 568 -22.84 -12.38 -59.11
CA SER A 568 -22.84 -11.96 -60.52
C SER A 568 -23.73 -10.72 -60.73
N PRO A 569 -23.54 -9.95 -61.82
CA PRO A 569 -24.40 -8.79 -62.11
C PRO A 569 -25.90 -9.13 -62.15
N ASP A 570 -26.25 -10.27 -62.75
CA ASP A 570 -27.63 -10.74 -62.82
C ASP A 570 -28.19 -11.11 -61.44
N GLN A 571 -27.35 -11.74 -60.60
CA GLN A 571 -27.75 -12.08 -59.22
C GLN A 571 -27.93 -10.83 -58.36
N LYS A 572 -27.04 -9.84 -58.48
CA LYS A 572 -27.23 -8.54 -57.81
C LYS A 572 -28.57 -7.90 -58.20
N ALA A 573 -28.90 -7.87 -59.49
CA ALA A 573 -30.16 -7.31 -59.98
C ALA A 573 -31.38 -8.08 -59.43
N LYS A 574 -31.33 -9.41 -59.45
CA LYS A 574 -32.38 -10.29 -58.87
C LYS A 574 -32.58 -10.03 -57.39
N ILE A 575 -31.49 -10.03 -56.60
CA ILE A 575 -31.51 -9.78 -55.15
C ILE A 575 -32.10 -8.40 -54.85
N LEU A 576 -31.63 -7.35 -55.53
CA LEU A 576 -32.11 -5.98 -55.36
C LEU A 576 -33.61 -5.86 -55.64
N SER A 577 -34.07 -6.46 -56.74
CA SER A 577 -35.50 -6.44 -57.12
C SER A 577 -36.35 -7.14 -56.06
N ARG A 578 -35.98 -8.37 -55.68
CA ARG A 578 -36.77 -9.19 -54.75
C ARG A 578 -36.79 -8.64 -53.33
N LEU A 579 -35.67 -8.09 -52.84
CA LEU A 579 -35.61 -7.46 -51.52
C LEU A 579 -36.52 -6.23 -51.46
N LYS A 580 -36.48 -5.35 -52.48
CA LYS A 580 -37.33 -4.16 -52.54
C LYS A 580 -38.82 -4.50 -52.63
N GLU A 581 -39.16 -5.54 -53.38
CA GLU A 581 -40.54 -6.04 -53.49
C GLU A 581 -41.03 -6.66 -52.17
N SER A 582 -40.20 -7.50 -51.55
CA SER A 582 -40.61 -8.29 -50.38
C SER A 582 -40.56 -7.50 -49.07
N ILE A 583 -39.68 -6.49 -48.99
CA ILE A 583 -39.36 -5.71 -47.79
C ILE A 583 -39.27 -4.21 -48.18
N PRO A 584 -40.41 -3.51 -48.28
CA PRO A 584 -40.43 -2.11 -48.69
C PRO A 584 -39.63 -1.20 -47.73
N GLY A 585 -38.80 -0.31 -48.29
CA GLY A 585 -37.99 0.64 -47.53
C GLY A 585 -36.67 0.09 -46.97
N ILE A 586 -36.31 -1.15 -47.30
CA ILE A 586 -35.02 -1.74 -46.92
C ILE A 586 -33.84 -0.96 -47.48
N LYS A 587 -32.84 -0.69 -46.64
CA LYS A 587 -31.52 -0.18 -47.04
C LYS A 587 -30.67 -1.36 -47.49
N ILE A 588 -30.15 -1.30 -48.73
CA ILE A 588 -29.34 -2.37 -49.32
C ILE A 588 -27.99 -1.79 -49.71
N SER A 589 -26.92 -2.37 -49.17
CA SER A 589 -25.54 -2.03 -49.50
C SER A 589 -24.89 -3.22 -50.19
N ILE A 590 -24.88 -3.27 -51.53
CA ILE A 590 -24.37 -4.42 -52.31
C ILE A 590 -23.15 -4.09 -53.19
N GLU A 591 -22.87 -2.79 -53.38
CA GLU A 591 -21.71 -2.33 -54.15
C GLU A 591 -20.46 -2.18 -53.28
N LYS A 592 -19.29 -2.14 -53.92
CA LYS A 592 -17.96 -2.17 -53.28
C LYS A 592 -17.70 -1.05 -52.29
#